data_AF-A0A061S229-F1
#
_entry.id   AF-A0A061S229-F1
#
_cell.length_a   1.000
_cell.length_b   1.000
_cell.length_c   1.000
_cell.angle_alpha   90.00
_cell.angle_beta   90.00
_cell.angle_gamma   90.00
#
_symmetry.space_group_name_H-M   'P 1'
#
loop_
_entity.id
_entity.type
_entity.pdbx_description
1 polymer ?
#
loop_
_entity_poly.entity_id
_entity_poly.type
_entity_poly.pdbx_seq_one_letter_code
_entity_poly.pdbx_strand_id
1 'polypeptide(L)'
;MQVMDNEYIFSERKQLFFLLLASVVITGQMTVYCTNFSVYRVLTGEDYDDYYDNEECYLKNEFGWALSAGVISIAISGFLLLMSFVASHVYDAVAPAFYIFLFVWWVLGTALTTFNQSGSPFNFLIMPNAYFASWAAFLLICNLLWSRIARGCSNMICCTIQFVVPEPQEQRQRHDFDDTSDL
;
A
#
# COMPACT_ATOMS: atom_id res chain seq x y z
N MET A 1 -21.31 -15.05 5.91
CA MET A 1 -20.64 -14.02 5.06
C MET A 1 -20.01 -12.92 5.91
N GLN A 2 -20.78 -12.22 6.76
CA GLN A 2 -20.29 -11.10 7.61
C GLN A 2 -19.05 -11.38 8.50
N VAL A 3 -18.85 -12.60 9.01
CA VAL A 3 -17.69 -12.92 9.86
C VAL A 3 -16.39 -12.91 9.05
N MET A 4 -16.41 -13.38 7.80
CA MET A 4 -15.21 -13.38 6.96
C MET A 4 -14.80 -11.95 6.58
N ASP A 5 -15.76 -11.09 6.25
CA ASP A 5 -15.47 -9.71 5.85
C ASP A 5 -14.74 -8.91 6.94
N ASN A 6 -15.09 -9.16 8.21
CA ASN A 6 -14.44 -8.50 9.35
C ASN A 6 -12.97 -8.92 9.54
N GLU A 7 -12.63 -10.19 9.31
CA GLU A 7 -11.24 -10.67 9.41
C GLU A 7 -10.36 -10.07 8.31
N TYR A 8 -10.88 -9.96 7.08
CA TYR A 8 -10.15 -9.35 5.96
C TYR A 8 -9.91 -7.86 6.18
N ILE A 9 -10.93 -7.11 6.61
CA ILE A 9 -10.79 -5.66 6.88
C ILE A 9 -9.76 -5.44 8.00
N PHE A 10 -9.78 -6.27 9.04
CA PHE A 10 -8.80 -6.17 10.13
C PHE A 10 -7.37 -6.49 9.64
N SER A 11 -7.21 -7.49 8.78
CA SER A 11 -5.92 -7.81 8.15
C SER A 11 -5.39 -6.66 7.30
N GLU A 12 -6.24 -6.04 6.47
CA GLU A 12 -5.85 -4.89 5.64
C GLU A 12 -5.41 -3.69 6.46
N ARG A 13 -6.15 -3.35 7.52
CA ARG A 13 -5.80 -2.22 8.40
C ARG A 13 -4.41 -2.40 9.01
N LYS A 14 -4.06 -3.63 9.41
CA LYS A 14 -2.71 -3.95 9.90
C LYS A 14 -1.67 -3.74 8.81
N GLN A 15 -1.92 -4.23 7.59
CA GLN A 15 -1.00 -4.06 6.47
C GLN A 15 -0.80 -2.57 6.10
N LEU A 16 -1.87 -1.77 6.09
CA LEU A 16 -1.81 -0.32 5.90
C LEU A 16 -0.99 0.37 7.00
N PHE A 17 -1.17 -0.04 8.26
CA PHE A 17 -0.39 0.47 9.37
C PHE A 17 1.10 0.13 9.24
N PHE A 18 1.44 -1.09 8.85
CA PHE A 18 2.84 -1.46 8.58
C PHE A 18 3.42 -0.69 7.39
N LEU A 19 2.62 -0.43 6.35
CA LEU A 19 3.04 0.39 5.22
C LEU A 19 3.31 1.84 5.65
N LEU A 20 2.45 2.41 6.50
CA LEU A 20 2.64 3.74 7.09
C LEU A 20 3.94 3.79 7.89
N LEU A 21 4.17 2.81 8.78
CA LEU A 21 5.40 2.73 9.57
C LEU A 21 6.65 2.60 8.70
N ALA A 22 6.63 1.72 7.70
CA ALA A 22 7.73 1.57 6.76
C ALA A 22 8.03 2.90 6.04
N SER A 23 6.99 3.61 5.62
CA SER A 23 7.11 4.89 4.93
C SER A 23 7.69 5.98 5.84
N VAL A 24 7.27 6.04 7.12
CA VAL A 24 7.85 6.93 8.14
C VAL A 24 9.33 6.62 8.38
N VAL A 25 9.71 5.35 8.44
CA VAL A 25 11.12 4.95 8.57
C VAL A 25 11.94 5.42 7.37
N ILE A 26 11.44 5.22 6.16
CA ILE A 26 12.14 5.65 4.93
C ILE A 26 12.32 7.17 4.93
N THR A 27 11.24 7.93 5.12
CA THR A 27 11.29 9.40 5.19
C THR A 27 12.24 9.87 6.31
N GLY A 28 12.16 9.27 7.50
CA GLY A 28 13.02 9.63 8.62
C GLY A 28 14.51 9.40 8.34
N GLN A 29 14.87 8.26 7.75
CA GLN A 29 16.26 7.96 7.38
C GLN A 29 16.78 8.94 6.32
N MET A 30 15.97 9.28 5.32
CA MET A 30 16.35 10.27 4.29
C MET A 30 16.52 11.67 4.89
N THR A 31 15.66 12.08 5.82
CA THR A 31 15.80 13.37 6.51
C THR A 31 17.05 13.41 7.38
N VAL A 32 17.33 12.34 8.15
CA VAL A 32 18.56 12.25 8.98
C VAL A 32 19.81 12.26 8.11
N TYR A 33 19.78 11.61 6.96
CA TYR A 33 20.87 11.67 5.99
C TYR A 33 21.13 13.11 5.51
N CYS A 34 20.05 13.83 5.17
CA CYS A 34 20.13 15.24 4.80
C CYS A 34 20.74 16.13 5.89
N THR A 35 20.32 15.95 7.14
CA THR A 35 20.79 16.80 8.25
C THR A 35 22.21 16.46 8.69
N ASN A 36 22.62 15.19 8.69
CA ASN A 36 24.00 14.83 9.03
C ASN A 36 24.98 15.32 7.96
N PHE A 37 24.60 15.28 6.68
CA PHE A 37 25.44 15.78 5.60
C PHE A 37 25.71 17.29 5.74
N SER A 38 24.71 18.09 6.12
CA SER A 38 24.91 19.52 6.35
C SER A 38 25.82 19.80 7.55
N VAL A 39 25.71 19.02 8.63
CA VAL A 39 26.59 19.16 9.81
C VAL A 39 28.05 18.82 9.49
N TYR A 40 28.31 17.74 8.75
CA TYR A 40 29.69 17.37 8.38
C TYR A 40 30.38 18.46 7.55
N ARG A 41 29.68 19.08 6.60
CA ARG A 41 30.22 20.17 5.78
C ARG A 41 30.63 21.38 6.63
N VAL A 42 29.83 21.72 7.65
CA VAL A 42 30.16 22.83 8.57
C VAL A 42 31.41 22.52 9.40
N LEU A 43 31.61 21.26 9.79
CA LEU A 43 32.73 20.86 10.65
C LEU A 43 34.06 20.72 9.91
N THR A 44 34.06 20.30 8.64
CA THR A 44 35.31 20.07 7.90
C THR A 44 35.92 21.32 7.30
N GLY A 45 35.16 22.43 7.20
CA GLY A 45 35.68 23.72 6.74
C GLY A 45 36.32 23.65 5.35
N GLU A 46 35.95 22.67 4.52
CA GLU A 46 36.39 22.61 3.14
C GLU A 46 35.67 23.71 2.36
N ASP A 47 36.31 24.88 2.28
CA ASP A 47 36.09 25.93 1.29
C ASP A 47 36.38 25.37 -0.11
N TYR A 48 35.49 24.53 -0.64
CA TYR A 48 35.41 24.31 -2.07
C TYR A 48 34.68 25.51 -2.68
N ASP A 49 35.46 26.56 -2.96
CA ASP A 49 35.09 27.63 -3.89
C ASP A 49 34.77 27.02 -5.26
N ASP A 50 33.50 26.73 -5.56
CA ASP A 50 32.88 27.09 -6.85
C ASP A 50 31.36 26.81 -6.87
N TYR A 51 30.59 27.90 -6.92
CA TYR A 51 29.40 28.04 -7.76
C TYR A 51 28.21 27.06 -7.56
N TYR A 52 27.60 26.99 -6.38
CA TYR A 52 26.13 26.84 -6.21
C TYR A 52 25.75 27.19 -4.77
N ASP A 53 25.43 28.47 -4.57
CA ASP A 53 24.96 29.08 -3.32
C ASP A 53 23.48 28.74 -3.07
N ASN A 54 23.17 27.48 -2.76
CA ASN A 54 21.86 27.07 -2.27
C ASN A 54 22.06 26.08 -1.10
N GLU A 55 21.80 26.54 0.13
CA GLU A 55 21.87 25.81 1.41
C GLU A 55 20.88 24.62 1.54
N GLU A 56 20.23 24.19 0.45
CA GLU A 56 19.19 23.17 0.48
C GLU A 56 19.79 21.77 0.28
N CYS A 57 19.35 20.80 1.10
CA CYS A 57 19.70 19.40 0.91
C CYS A 57 19.18 18.89 -0.44
N TYR A 58 20.03 18.91 -1.47
CA TYR A 58 19.67 18.41 -2.79
C TYR A 58 19.87 16.89 -2.84
N LEU A 59 18.82 16.15 -2.50
CA LEU A 59 18.80 14.69 -2.65
C LEU A 59 18.84 14.34 -4.14
N LYS A 60 20.03 14.00 -4.64
CA LYS A 60 20.19 13.60 -6.04
C LYS A 60 19.46 12.28 -6.31
N ASN A 61 18.77 12.22 -7.44
CA ASN A 61 18.26 11.01 -8.09
C ASN A 61 17.50 10.05 -7.14
N GLU A 62 18.13 8.93 -6.76
CA GLU A 62 17.54 7.83 -6.00
C GLU A 62 17.07 8.21 -4.59
N PHE A 63 17.78 9.09 -3.90
CA PHE A 63 17.39 9.49 -2.55
C PHE A 63 16.19 10.44 -2.55
N GLY A 64 16.12 11.32 -3.56
CA GLY A 64 14.97 12.20 -3.76
C GLY A 64 13.71 11.40 -4.09
N TRP A 65 13.86 10.34 -4.89
CA TRP A 65 12.78 9.38 -5.13
C TRP A 65 12.37 8.66 -3.86
N ALA A 66 13.31 8.12 -3.09
CA ALA A 66 13.01 7.38 -1.85
C ALA A 66 12.27 8.26 -0.83
N LEU A 67 12.70 9.52 -0.65
CA LEU A 67 12.02 10.49 0.20
C LEU A 67 10.59 10.74 -0.30
N SER A 68 10.44 11.03 -1.60
CA SER A 68 9.14 11.30 -2.22
C SER A 68 8.19 10.10 -2.10
N ALA A 69 8.70 8.89 -2.33
CA ALA A 69 7.94 7.65 -2.19
C ALA A 69 7.49 7.41 -0.74
N GLY A 70 8.35 7.71 0.25
CA GLY A 70 7.97 7.69 1.66
C GLY A 70 6.86 8.69 1.98
N VAL A 71 7.01 9.97 1.58
CA VAL A 71 6.03 11.02 1.87
C VAL A 71 4.67 10.74 1.21
N ILE A 72 4.66 10.36 -0.06
CA ILE A 72 3.43 10.01 -0.78
C ILE A 72 2.76 8.80 -0.13
N SER A 73 3.53 7.78 0.24
CA SER A 73 3.00 6.60 0.90
C SER A 73 2.44 6.92 2.28
N ILE A 74 3.05 7.81 3.07
CA ILE A 74 2.50 8.31 4.34
C ILE A 74 1.14 8.98 4.11
N ALA A 75 1.06 9.88 3.13
CA ALA A 75 -0.17 10.60 2.84
C ALA A 75 -1.31 9.65 2.42
N ILE A 76 -1.03 8.73 1.49
CA ILE A 76 -2.03 7.78 0.99
C ILE A 76 -2.41 6.76 2.05
N SER A 77 -1.44 6.13 2.72
CA SER A 77 -1.74 5.12 3.76
C SER A 77 -2.44 5.74 4.96
N GLY A 78 -2.06 6.95 5.38
CA GLY A 78 -2.75 7.69 6.43
C GLY A 78 -4.19 8.04 6.04
N PHE A 79 -4.40 8.54 4.82
CA PHE A 79 -5.72 8.83 4.29
C PHE A 79 -6.61 7.57 4.23
N LEU A 80 -6.11 6.48 3.67
CA LEU A 80 -6.85 5.22 3.58
C LEU A 80 -7.13 4.61 4.95
N LEU A 81 -6.16 4.66 5.87
CA LEU A 81 -6.33 4.19 7.24
C LEU A 81 -7.43 4.98 7.96
N LEU A 82 -7.41 6.31 7.85
CA LEU A 82 -8.45 7.19 8.41
C LEU A 82 -9.82 6.88 7.82
N MET A 83 -9.92 6.78 6.48
CA MET A 83 -11.16 6.45 5.79
C MET A 83 -11.69 5.06 6.18
N SER A 84 -10.80 4.11 6.46
CA SER A 84 -11.21 2.78 6.91
C SER A 84 -11.97 2.80 8.25
N PHE A 85 -11.76 3.83 9.10
CA PHE A 85 -12.46 4.00 10.37
C PHE A 85 -13.70 4.88 10.26
N VAL A 86 -13.64 5.95 9.46
CA VAL A 86 -14.73 6.95 9.39
C VAL A 86 -15.79 6.57 8.36
N ALA A 87 -15.38 6.03 7.20
CA ALA A 87 -16.26 5.81 6.06
C ALA A 87 -15.84 4.56 5.27
N SER A 88 -16.09 3.37 5.82
CA SER A 88 -15.71 2.08 5.22
C SER A 88 -16.23 1.88 3.80
N HIS A 89 -17.45 2.35 3.50
CA HIS A 89 -18.03 2.27 2.17
C HIS A 89 -17.23 3.07 1.12
N VAL A 90 -16.73 4.25 1.50
CA VAL A 90 -15.89 5.08 0.61
C VAL A 90 -14.51 4.44 0.45
N TYR A 91 -13.95 3.92 1.54
CA TYR A 91 -12.69 3.19 1.51
C TYR A 91 -12.73 2.02 0.51
N ASP A 92 -13.79 1.21 0.51
CA ASP A 92 -13.88 0.06 -0.42
C ASP A 92 -13.95 0.45 -1.90
N ALA A 93 -14.55 1.60 -2.21
CA ALA A 93 -14.62 2.11 -3.58
C ALA A 93 -13.27 2.69 -4.05
N VAL A 94 -12.52 3.32 -3.14
CA VAL A 94 -11.36 4.16 -3.47
C VAL A 94 -10.02 3.42 -3.28
N ALA A 95 -9.94 2.51 -2.31
CA ALA A 95 -8.72 1.75 -2.00
C ALA A 95 -8.10 1.01 -3.21
N PRO A 96 -8.87 0.36 -4.12
CA PRO A 96 -8.29 -0.35 -5.26
C PRO A 96 -7.46 0.56 -6.17
N ALA A 97 -7.95 1.78 -6.45
CA ALA A 97 -7.25 2.73 -7.30
C ALA A 97 -5.92 3.18 -6.68
N PHE A 98 -5.91 3.47 -5.38
CA PHE A 98 -4.70 3.85 -4.67
C PHE A 98 -3.70 2.70 -4.55
N TYR A 99 -4.15 1.45 -4.38
CA TYR A 99 -3.25 0.29 -4.35
C TYR A 99 -2.60 0.04 -5.70
N ILE A 100 -3.32 0.20 -6.80
CA ILE A 100 -2.74 0.10 -8.15
C ILE A 100 -1.70 1.21 -8.35
N PHE A 101 -2.03 2.45 -8.00
CA PHE A 101 -1.09 3.57 -8.08
C PHE A 101 0.18 3.31 -7.26
N LEU A 102 0.02 2.95 -5.99
CA LEU A 102 1.14 2.65 -5.10
C LEU A 102 1.97 1.46 -5.61
N PHE A 103 1.32 0.44 -6.18
CA PHE A 103 2.03 -0.71 -6.75
C PHE A 103 2.94 -0.27 -7.90
N VAL A 104 2.41 0.46 -8.89
CA VAL A 104 3.21 0.97 -10.02
C VAL A 104 4.32 1.89 -9.51
N TRP A 105 4.00 2.77 -8.55
CA TRP A 105 4.94 3.68 -7.94
C TRP A 105 6.12 2.96 -7.26
N TRP A 106 5.84 1.89 -6.52
CA TRP A 106 6.86 1.10 -5.81
C TRP A 106 7.57 0.07 -6.68
N VAL A 107 7.00 -0.38 -7.80
CA VAL A 107 7.74 -1.15 -8.82
C VAL A 107 8.88 -0.30 -9.37
N LEU A 108 8.58 0.94 -9.77
CA LEU A 108 9.61 1.89 -10.23
C LEU A 108 10.56 2.27 -9.10
N GLY A 109 10.02 2.52 -7.91
CA GLY A 109 10.83 2.89 -6.75
C GLY A 109 11.84 1.83 -6.34
N THR A 110 11.42 0.58 -6.18
CA THR A 110 12.34 -0.51 -5.86
C THR A 110 13.35 -0.76 -6.97
N ALA A 111 12.96 -0.63 -8.24
CA ALA A 111 13.90 -0.75 -9.35
C ALA A 111 14.97 0.36 -9.32
N LEU A 112 14.56 1.62 -9.10
CA LEU A 112 15.46 2.76 -9.03
C LEU A 112 16.38 2.71 -7.79
N THR A 113 15.85 2.36 -6.62
CA THR A 113 16.64 2.31 -5.38
C THR A 113 17.54 1.07 -5.28
N THR A 114 17.30 0.04 -6.10
CA THR A 114 18.07 -1.21 -6.08
C THR A 114 19.06 -1.32 -7.24
N PHE A 115 18.66 -0.97 -8.45
CA PHE A 115 19.44 -1.24 -9.65
C PHE A 115 20.09 0.00 -10.28
N ASN A 116 19.67 1.22 -9.91
CA ASN A 116 20.24 2.40 -10.54
C ASN A 116 21.67 2.63 -10.08
N GLN A 117 22.59 2.65 -11.04
CA GLN A 117 24.00 2.31 -10.88
C GLN A 117 24.93 3.53 -10.99
N SER A 118 24.42 4.74 -10.78
CA SER A 118 25.16 5.97 -11.12
C SER A 118 26.27 6.36 -10.13
N GLY A 119 26.79 5.43 -9.33
CA GLY A 119 27.96 5.69 -8.48
C GLY A 119 28.48 4.50 -7.67
N SER A 120 27.61 3.58 -7.26
CA SER A 120 27.96 2.29 -6.64
C SER A 120 26.66 1.58 -6.25
N PRO A 121 26.51 0.26 -6.48
CA PRO A 121 25.35 -0.50 -6.02
C PRO A 121 25.18 -0.50 -4.48
N PHE A 122 26.13 0.07 -3.74
CA PHE A 122 26.13 0.12 -2.28
C PHE A 122 25.74 1.47 -1.66
N ASN A 123 25.49 2.53 -2.43
CA ASN A 123 25.16 3.83 -1.83
C ASN A 123 23.85 3.80 -1.03
N PHE A 124 22.84 3.06 -1.50
CA PHE A 124 21.62 2.87 -0.72
C PHE A 124 21.79 1.79 0.37
N LEU A 125 22.76 0.88 0.25
CA LEU A 125 23.16 -0.04 1.33
C LEU A 125 23.86 0.67 2.50
N ILE A 126 24.34 1.91 2.32
CA ILE A 126 24.79 2.75 3.44
C ILE A 126 23.63 3.01 4.41
N MET A 127 22.38 2.96 3.92
CA MET A 127 21.16 3.04 4.72
C MET A 127 20.38 1.71 4.64
N PRO A 128 20.88 0.63 5.26
CA PRO A 128 20.27 -0.69 5.15
C PRO A 128 18.82 -0.70 5.65
N ASN A 129 18.51 0.13 6.66
CA ASN A 129 17.16 0.26 7.19
C ASN A 129 16.18 0.81 6.14
N ALA A 130 16.59 1.82 5.36
CA ALA A 130 15.76 2.38 4.29
C ALA A 130 15.59 1.39 3.13
N TYR A 131 16.64 0.60 2.82
CA TYR A 131 16.57 -0.49 1.87
C TYR A 131 15.57 -1.57 2.26
N PHE A 132 15.68 -2.14 3.45
CA PHE A 132 14.75 -3.17 3.90
C PHE A 132 13.32 -2.63 4.06
N ALA A 133 13.17 -1.39 4.53
CA ALA A 133 11.86 -0.75 4.62
C ALA A 133 11.21 -0.54 3.23
N SER A 134 11.99 -0.20 2.21
CA SER A 134 11.50 -0.03 0.82
C SER A 134 11.01 -1.37 0.24
N TRP A 135 11.74 -2.45 0.46
CA TRP A 135 11.31 -3.79 0.07
C TRP A 135 10.09 -4.26 0.85
N ALA A 136 10.03 -4.00 2.16
CA ALA A 136 8.87 -4.31 2.98
C ALA A 136 7.63 -3.55 2.49
N ALA A 137 7.76 -2.26 2.17
CA ALA A 137 6.68 -1.45 1.61
C ALA A 137 6.15 -2.03 0.29
N PHE A 138 7.06 -2.41 -0.62
CA PHE A 138 6.68 -3.05 -1.88
C PHE A 138 5.92 -4.37 -1.67
N LEU A 139 6.43 -5.27 -0.82
CA LEU A 139 5.77 -6.55 -0.53
C LEU A 139 4.40 -6.38 0.14
N LEU A 140 4.24 -5.39 1.03
CA LEU A 140 2.97 -5.06 1.64
C LEU A 140 1.95 -4.59 0.60
N ILE A 141 2.36 -3.76 -0.36
CA ILE A 141 1.48 -3.29 -1.44
C ILE A 141 1.09 -4.45 -2.37
N CYS A 142 2.04 -5.33 -2.71
CA CYS A 142 1.74 -6.55 -3.47
C CYS A 142 0.68 -7.41 -2.76
N ASN A 143 0.81 -7.57 -1.44
CA ASN A 143 -0.15 -8.34 -0.64
C ASN A 143 -1.53 -7.66 -0.61
N LEU A 144 -1.59 -6.35 -0.37
CA LEU A 144 -2.83 -5.56 -0.38
C LEU A 144 -3.56 -5.67 -1.73
N LEU A 145 -2.82 -5.54 -2.84
CA LEU A 145 -3.37 -5.64 -4.19
C LEU A 145 -3.87 -7.06 -4.48
N TRP A 146 -3.05 -8.08 -4.17
CA TRP A 146 -3.41 -9.49 -4.34
C TRP A 146 -4.67 -9.86 -3.55
N SER A 147 -4.78 -9.40 -2.31
CA SER A 147 -5.92 -9.62 -1.43
C SER A 147 -7.23 -9.10 -2.02
N ARG A 148 -7.19 -8.01 -2.79
CA ARG A 148 -8.35 -7.40 -3.45
C ARG A 148 -8.70 -8.11 -4.76
N ILE A 149 -7.69 -8.51 -5.55
CA ILE A 149 -7.89 -9.29 -6.77
C ILE A 149 -8.51 -10.66 -6.43
N ALA A 150 -7.98 -11.35 -5.41
CA ALA A 150 -8.50 -12.65 -4.97
C ALA A 150 -9.99 -12.57 -4.53
N ARG A 151 -10.39 -11.47 -3.87
CA ARG A 151 -11.80 -11.20 -3.53
C ARG A 151 -12.68 -11.00 -4.75
N GLY A 152 -12.20 -10.23 -5.74
CA GLY A 152 -12.92 -10.04 -7.01
C GLY A 152 -13.19 -11.35 -7.73
N CYS A 153 -12.19 -12.24 -7.82
CA CYS A 153 -12.35 -13.56 -8.43
C CYS A 153 -13.31 -14.47 -7.65
N SER A 154 -13.26 -14.46 -6.31
CA SER A 154 -14.14 -15.29 -5.46
C SER A 154 -15.62 -14.87 -5.57
N ASN A 155 -15.90 -13.57 -5.58
CA ASN A 155 -17.26 -13.05 -5.71
C ASN A 155 -17.87 -13.36 -7.09
N MET A 156 -17.04 -13.40 -8.14
CA MET A 156 -17.48 -13.73 -9.50
C MET A 156 -17.91 -15.20 -9.62
N ILE A 157 -17.23 -16.11 -8.94
CA ILE A 157 -17.58 -17.55 -8.89
C ILE A 157 -18.89 -17.76 -8.13
N CYS A 158 -19.10 -17.03 -7.02
CA CYS A 158 -20.32 -17.17 -6.20
C CYS A 158 -21.58 -16.69 -6.93
N CYS A 159 -21.49 -15.56 -7.65
CA CYS A 159 -22.61 -15.07 -8.48
C CYS A 159 -22.96 -16.05 -9.60
N THR A 160 -21.96 -16.71 -10.19
CA THR A 160 -22.17 -17.69 -11.27
C THR A 160 -22.95 -18.92 -10.79
N ILE A 161 -22.71 -19.38 -9.55
CA ILE A 161 -23.42 -20.54 -8.99
C ILE A 161 -24.90 -20.22 -8.68
N GLN A 162 -25.22 -19.01 -8.20
CA GLN A 162 -26.61 -18.61 -7.96
C GLN A 162 -27.46 -18.54 -9.24
N PHE A 163 -26.87 -18.24 -10.39
CA PHE A 163 -27.60 -18.27 -11.66
C PHE A 163 -27.80 -19.68 -12.21
N VAL A 164 -26.98 -20.66 -11.81
CA VAL A 164 -27.03 -22.03 -12.36
C VAL A 164 -27.90 -22.97 -11.54
N VAL A 165 -28.14 -22.69 -10.26
CA VAL A 165 -29.08 -23.46 -9.43
C VAL A 165 -30.40 -22.69 -9.36
N PRO A 166 -31.37 -22.92 -10.27
CA PRO A 166 -32.72 -22.46 -10.05
C PRO A 166 -33.21 -23.07 -8.74
N GLU A 167 -33.74 -22.21 -7.87
CA GLU A 167 -34.37 -22.59 -6.61
C GLU A 167 -35.40 -23.71 -6.88
N PRO A 168 -35.29 -24.88 -6.23
CA PRO A 168 -36.26 -25.95 -6.45
C PRO A 168 -37.63 -25.47 -5.99
N GLN A 169 -38.57 -25.34 -6.94
CA GLN A 169 -39.96 -24.91 -6.74
C GLN A 169 -40.81 -25.87 -5.86
N GLU A 170 -40.19 -26.80 -5.13
CA GLU A 170 -40.83 -27.94 -4.48
C GLU A 170 -41.46 -27.64 -3.11
N GLN A 171 -41.70 -26.37 -2.77
CA GLN A 171 -42.42 -26.01 -1.53
C GLN A 171 -43.72 -25.25 -1.76
N ARG A 172 -44.05 -24.82 -2.99
CA ARG A 172 -45.28 -24.06 -3.24
C ARG A 172 -46.51 -24.94 -3.51
N GLN A 173 -46.35 -26.22 -3.86
CA GLN A 173 -47.50 -27.10 -4.14
C GLN A 173 -48.00 -27.93 -2.95
N ARG A 174 -47.25 -27.99 -1.84
CA ARG A 174 -47.65 -28.83 -0.70
C ARG A 174 -48.62 -28.14 0.27
N HIS A 175 -48.91 -26.85 0.09
CA HIS A 175 -49.86 -26.13 0.94
C HIS A 175 -51.29 -26.02 0.39
N ASP A 176 -51.51 -26.32 -0.89
CA ASP A 176 -52.86 -26.30 -1.50
C ASP A 176 -53.62 -27.64 -1.38
N PHE A 177 -53.03 -28.66 -0.74
CA PHE A 177 -53.67 -29.98 -0.62
C PHE A 177 -54.42 -30.20 0.70
N ASP A 178 -54.45 -29.22 1.59
CA ASP A 178 -55.05 -29.35 2.93
C ASP A 178 -56.51 -28.81 3.02
N ASP A 179 -57.05 -28.21 1.96
CA ASP A 179 -58.32 -27.47 2.02
C ASP A 179 -59.51 -28.12 1.27
N THR A 180 -59.40 -29.38 0.81
CA THR A 180 -60.49 -30.03 0.03
C THR A 180 -61.05 -31.34 0.60
N SER A 181 -60.80 -31.69 1.86
CA SER A 181 -61.32 -32.95 2.45
C SER A 181 -62.59 -32.82 3.29
N ASP A 182 -63.18 -31.62 3.44
CA ASP A 182 -64.42 -31.42 4.19
C ASP A 182 -65.56 -30.93 3.28
N LEU A 183 -66.17 -31.84 2.51
CA LEU A 183 -67.52 -31.67 1.91
C LEU A 183 -68.13 -33.01 1.51
#